data_AF-A0A2H6JU99-F1
#
_entry.id   AF-A0A2H6JU99-F1
#
_cell.length_a   1.000
_cell.length_b   1.000
_cell.length_c   1.000
_cell.angle_alpha   90.00
_cell.angle_beta   90.00
_cell.angle_gamma   90.00
#
_symmetry.space_group_name_H-M   'P 1'
#
loop_
_entity.id
_entity.type
_entity.pdbx_description
1 polymer ?
#
loop_
_entity_poly.entity_id
_entity_poly.type
_entity_poly.pdbx_seq_one_letter_code
_entity_poly.pdbx_strand_id
1 'polypeptide(L)' 'MIGMEAVVSEEKLFDIVKKAVNEVITVEMAKLRLQLIPYVDNAEMGEIKEIFGSPEKYRDEEFEELEL' A
#
# COMPACT_ATOMS: atom_id res chain seq x y z
N MET A 1 9.15 33.61 -29.72
CA MET A 1 9.40 32.64 -28.64
C MET A 1 9.68 31.31 -29.29
N ILE A 2 10.94 30.85 -29.27
CA ILE A 2 11.30 29.54 -29.80
C ILE A 2 10.74 28.53 -28.80
N GLY A 3 9.78 27.71 -29.22
CA GLY A 3 9.26 26.62 -28.40
C GLY A 3 10.42 25.70 -28.06
N MET A 4 10.74 25.58 -26.77
CA MET A 4 11.78 24.67 -26.30
C MET A 4 11.20 23.26 -26.38
N GLU A 5 11.50 22.54 -27.46
CA GLU A 5 11.17 21.11 -27.56
C GLU A 5 12.05 20.34 -26.57
N ALA A 6 11.43 19.84 -25.52
CA ALA A 6 12.09 18.95 -24.57
C ALA A 6 12.28 17.58 -25.25
N VAL A 7 13.50 17.29 -25.69
CA VAL A 7 13.87 15.97 -26.18
C VAL A 7 14.09 15.05 -24.97
N VAL A 8 13.13 14.18 -24.70
CA VAL A 8 13.21 13.15 -23.65
C VAL A 8 13.50 11.80 -24.33
N SER A 9 14.47 11.05 -23.82
CA SER A 9 14.72 9.70 -24.33
C SER A 9 13.52 8.79 -24.07
N GLU A 10 13.31 7.80 -24.94
CA GLU A 10 12.22 6.83 -24.79
C GLU A 10 12.23 6.15 -23.42
N GLU A 11 13.41 5.74 -22.95
CA GLU A 11 13.62 5.13 -21.62
C GLU A 11 13.17 6.07 -20.49
N LYS A 12 13.56 7.34 -20.56
CA LYS A 12 13.17 8.33 -19.53
C LYS A 12 11.68 8.63 -19.57
N LEU A 13 11.07 8.64 -20.76
CA LEU A 13 9.63 8.80 -20.89
C LEU A 13 8.88 7.59 -20.29
N PHE A 14 9.36 6.38 -20.58
CA PHE A 14 8.81 5.15 -20.01
C PHE A 14 8.86 5.16 -18.48
N ASP A 15 9.99 5.55 -17.89
CA ASP A 15 10.14 5.63 -16.43
C ASP A 15 9.20 6.65 -15.79
N ILE A 16 9.03 7.81 -16.43
CA ILE A 16 8.09 8.84 -15.96
C ILE A 16 6.65 8.28 -15.97
N VAL A 17 6.25 7.64 -17.06
CA VAL A 17 4.92 7.04 -17.19
C VAL A 17 4.73 5.94 -16.14
N LYS A 18 5.70 5.04 -16.01
CA LYS A 18 5.67 3.94 -15.03
C LYS A 18 5.53 4.47 -13.60
N LYS A 19 6.29 5.50 -13.25
CA LYS A 19 6.20 6.13 -11.93
C LYS A 19 4.82 6.73 -11.67
N ALA A 20 4.30 7.50 -12.62
CA ALA A 20 2.98 8.11 -12.49
C ALA A 20 1.87 7.06 -12.34
N VAL A 21 1.93 5.98 -13.14
CA VAL A 21 0.97 4.87 -13.04
C VAL A 21 1.07 4.16 -11.69
N ASN A 22 2.29 3.87 -11.23
CA ASN A 22 2.49 3.22 -9.94
C ASN A 22 1.93 4.06 -8.79
N GLU A 23 2.16 5.37 -8.78
CA GLU A 23 1.64 6.27 -7.74
C GLU A 23 0.10 6.21 -7.68
N VAL A 24 -0.57 6.25 -8.84
CA VAL A 24 -2.03 6.13 -8.92
C VAL A 24 -2.50 4.76 -8.42
N ILE A 25 -1.87 3.67 -8.87
CA ILE A 25 -2.21 2.31 -8.44
C ILE A 25 -2.06 2.16 -6.93
N THR A 26 -0.98 2.67 -6.34
CA THR A 26 -0.75 2.60 -4.89
C THR A 26 -1.89 3.28 -4.12
N VAL A 27 -2.32 4.46 -4.55
CA VAL A 27 -3.42 5.19 -3.91
C VAL A 27 -4.74 4.45 -4.05
N GLU A 28 -5.09 3.99 -5.26
CA GLU A 28 -6.35 3.28 -5.48
C GLU A 28 -6.39 1.93 -4.75
N MET A 29 -5.28 1.21 -4.69
CA MET A 29 -5.17 -0.02 -3.90
C MET A 29 -5.34 0.22 -2.40
N ALA A 30 -4.81 1.33 -1.87
CA ALA A 30 -5.02 1.68 -0.46
C ALA A 30 -6.50 1.96 -0.18
N LYS A 31 -7.19 2.69 -1.06
CA LYS A 31 -8.64 2.93 -0.94
C LYS A 31 -9.43 1.63 -1.00
N LEU A 32 -9.11 0.75 -1.95
CA LEU A 32 -9.78 -0.53 -2.10
C LEU A 32 -9.60 -1.40 -0.85
N ARG A 33 -8.37 -1.46 -0.30
CA ARG A 33 -8.11 -2.18 0.96
C ARG A 33 -9.01 -1.66 2.08
N LEU A 34 -9.10 -0.34 2.27
CA LEU A 34 -9.96 0.25 3.30
C LEU A 34 -11.45 -0.11 3.11
N GLN A 35 -11.92 -0.17 1.87
CA GLN A 35 -13.29 -0.57 1.55
C GLN A 35 -13.57 -2.05 1.77
N LEU A 36 -12.54 -2.89 1.65
CA LEU A 36 -12.64 -4.34 1.80
C LEU A 36 -12.35 -4.82 3.22
N ILE A 37 -11.90 -3.95 4.14
CA ILE A 37 -11.76 -4.32 5.55
C ILE A 37 -13.16 -4.64 6.09
N PRO A 38 -13.41 -5.88 6.54
CA PRO A 38 -14.69 -6.22 7.13
C PRO A 38 -14.89 -5.35 8.38
N TYR A 39 -16.03 -4.67 8.44
CA TYR A 39 -16.43 -3.99 9.65
C TYR A 39 -17.00 -5.04 10.59
N VAL A 40 -16.36 -5.17 11.74
CA VAL A 40 -16.74 -6.10 12.81
C VAL A 40 -17.04 -5.25 14.03
N ASP A 41 -18.15 -5.57 14.69
CA ASP A 41 -18.49 -4.86 15.91
C ASP A 41 -17.60 -5.30 17.09
N ASN A 42 -17.74 -4.64 18.24
CA ASN A 42 -16.90 -4.95 19.40
C ASN A 42 -17.13 -6.36 19.96
N ALA A 43 -18.33 -6.93 19.79
CA ALA A 43 -18.63 -8.27 20.25
C ALA A 43 -17.97 -9.31 19.33
N GLU A 44 -18.12 -9.15 18.00
CA GLU A 44 -17.45 -9.98 17.00
C GLU A 44 -15.92 -9.91 17.14
N MET A 45 -15.35 -8.72 17.37
CA MET A 45 -13.92 -8.59 17.67
C MET A 45 -13.51 -9.28 18.97
N GLY A 46 -14.40 -9.34 19.96
CA GLY A 46 -14.19 -10.10 21.19
C GLY A 46 -14.04 -11.59 20.88
N GLU A 47 -14.98 -12.16 20.12
CA GLU A 47 -14.94 -13.57 19.70
C GLU A 47 -13.67 -13.89 18.88
N ILE A 48 -13.31 -13.02 17.93
CA ILE A 48 -12.07 -13.17 17.15
C ILE A 48 -10.84 -13.21 18.07
N LYS A 49 -10.76 -12.30 19.06
CA LYS A 49 -9.65 -12.26 20.02
C LYS A 49 -9.63 -13.48 20.94
N GLU A 50 -10.76 -14.09 21.25
CA GLU A 50 -10.82 -15.35 22.01
C GLU A 50 -10.29 -16.53 21.20
N ILE A 51 -10.64 -16.62 19.91
CA ILE A 51 -10.22 -17.73 19.04
C ILE A 51 -8.74 -17.62 18.67
N PHE A 52 -8.27 -16.43 18.29
CA PHE A 52 -6.94 -16.24 17.70
C PHE A 52 -5.94 -15.54 18.62
N GLY A 53 -6.38 -15.02 19.77
CA GLY A 53 -5.57 -14.21 20.67
C GLY A 53 -5.66 -12.71 20.35
N SER A 54 -5.31 -11.88 21.34
CA SER A 54 -5.26 -10.43 21.18
C SER A 54 -3.87 -10.00 20.71
N PRO A 55 -3.76 -9.19 19.64
CA PRO A 55 -2.47 -8.64 19.20
C PRO A 55 -1.77 -7.82 20.29
N GLU A 56 -2.52 -7.27 21.24
CA GLU A 56 -1.98 -6.52 22.40
C GLU A 56 -1.12 -7.37 23.35
N LYS A 57 -1.19 -8.70 23.24
CA LYS A 57 -0.38 -9.63 24.05
C LYS A 57 1.00 -9.91 23.46
N TYR A 58 1.24 -9.50 22.22
CA TYR A 58 2.53 -9.66 21.57
C TYR A 58 3.37 -8.42 21.87
N ARG A 59 4.64 -8.65 22.20
CA ARG A 59 5.64 -7.58 22.29
C ARG A 59 5.82 -6.97 20.90
N ASP A 60 6.18 -5.69 20.83
CA ASP A 60 6.63 -5.10 19.59
C ASP A 60 7.87 -5.86 19.11
N GLU A 61 7.78 -6.45 17.91
CA GLU A 61 8.90 -7.15 17.27
C GLU A 61 9.44 -6.27 16.14
N GLU A 62 10.77 -6.21 16.02
CA GLU A 62 11.40 -5.53 14.89
C GLU A 62 11.23 -6.38 13.63
N PHE A 63 10.79 -5.75 12.54
CA PHE A 63 10.71 -6.41 11.25
C PHE A 63 12.13 -6.61 10.70
N GLU A 64 12.54 -7.87 10.54
CA GLU A 64 13.77 -8.21 9.80
C GLU A 64 13.44 -8.27 8.30
N GLU A 65 14.06 -7.40 7.50
CA GLU A 65 14.06 -7.56 6.05
C GLU A 65 14.88 -8.81 5.68
N LEU A 66 14.18 -9.86 5.27
CA LEU A 66 14.82 -11.02 4.63
C LEU A 66 15.02 -10.70 3.14
N GLU A 67 16.26 -10.65 2.69
CA GLU A 67 16.55 -10.72 1.24
C GLU A 67 16.12 -12.10 0.74
N LEU A 68 15.06 -12.13 -0.08
CA LEU A 68 14.54 -13.32 -0.77
C LEU A 68 15.32 -13.62 -2.05
#